data_AF-A0A7C9LAL1-F1
#
_entry.id   AF-A0A7C9LAL1-F1
#
_cell.length_a   1.000
_cell.length_b   1.000
_cell.length_c   1.000
_cell.angle_alpha   90.00
_cell.angle_beta   90.00
_cell.angle_gamma   90.00
#
_symmetry.space_group_name_H-M   'P 1'
#
loop_
_entity.id
_entity.type
_entity.pdbx_description
1 polymer ?
#
loop_
_entity_poly.entity_id
_entity_poly.type
_entity_poly.pdbx_seq_one_letter_code
_entity_poly.pdbx_strand_id
1 'polypeptide(L)'
;MEFFHFLMSDVLSEPAILVGFIALIGLVVQKKPVTECIKGTIKTIMGFVILGAGAGLIVSSLGDFAAIFQHAFGIQGVVPNNEAIVSIAQKSFGKEMAMIMFFAMVINILIARFTPWKFIFLTGHHTLFMSMMVAVILATAGINGTMLVVIGSVVVGVAMVFFPAIAHPYMKKVTGSDDVAIGHFSTLSYVLSGFIGSKLGNKEHSTEEMNVPKSLLFLRDTPVAISFTMAIIFMITCLFAGGDFVRGVSGGKNGFMFSLMQSITFAAGVYIILQGVRMVIAEIVPAFKGISDKLVPNAKPALDCPVVFPYAPNAVLVGFLSSFIAGIIGMFILYALGMTVIIPGVVPHFFVGAAAGVFGNATGGRRGAILGAFAQGLLITFLPVFLLPVLGDIGIANTTFSDADFGALGILLGIIVR
;
A
#
# COMPACT_ATOMS: atom_id res chain seq x y z
N MET A 1 -22.03 -24.31 12.63
CA MET A 1 -22.27 -23.00 11.99
C MET A 1 -21.56 -21.89 12.75
N GLU A 2 -21.75 -21.74 14.06
CA GLU A 2 -21.09 -20.71 14.89
C GLU A 2 -19.55 -20.79 14.90
N PHE A 3 -18.96 -21.98 15.09
CA PHE A 3 -17.48 -22.12 15.05
C PHE A 3 -16.87 -21.71 13.70
N PHE A 4 -17.56 -22.02 12.60
CA PHE A 4 -17.10 -21.65 11.26
C PHE A 4 -17.23 -20.14 11.03
N HIS A 5 -18.32 -19.54 11.52
CA HIS A 5 -18.50 -18.09 11.49
C HIS A 5 -17.43 -17.37 12.31
N PHE A 6 -17.13 -17.86 13.52
CA PHE A 6 -16.05 -17.35 14.36
C PHE A 6 -14.69 -17.45 13.66
N LEU A 7 -14.35 -18.63 13.12
CA LEU A 7 -13.07 -18.83 12.44
C LEU A 7 -12.91 -17.91 11.23
N MET A 8 -13.94 -17.77 10.39
CA MET A 8 -13.86 -16.96 9.18
C MET A 8 -13.98 -15.45 9.45
N SER A 9 -14.89 -15.05 10.32
CA SER A 9 -15.27 -13.64 10.49
C SER A 9 -14.49 -12.92 11.60
N ASP A 10 -13.99 -13.65 12.59
CA ASP A 10 -13.32 -13.06 13.75
C ASP A 10 -11.82 -13.41 13.81
N VAL A 11 -11.42 -14.57 13.28
CA VAL A 11 -10.03 -15.05 13.36
C VAL A 11 -9.24 -14.77 12.08
N LEU A 12 -9.73 -15.27 10.93
CA LEU A 12 -9.01 -15.16 9.65
C LEU A 12 -9.19 -13.80 8.97
N SER A 13 -10.19 -13.02 9.40
CA SER A 13 -10.42 -11.64 8.96
C SER A 13 -9.41 -10.65 9.55
N GLU A 14 -8.77 -10.99 10.68
CA GLU A 14 -7.78 -10.16 11.36
C GLU A 14 -6.37 -10.44 10.79
N PRO A 15 -5.75 -9.52 10.02
CA PRO A 15 -4.51 -9.80 9.31
C PRO A 15 -3.35 -10.19 10.24
N ALA A 16 -3.28 -9.56 11.43
CA ALA A 16 -2.24 -9.85 12.41
C ALA A 16 -2.31 -11.32 12.89
N ILE A 17 -3.52 -11.83 13.11
CA ILE A 17 -3.77 -13.20 13.55
C ILE A 17 -3.48 -14.19 12.43
N LEU A 18 -3.91 -13.91 11.20
CA LEU A 18 -3.62 -14.74 10.04
C LEU A 18 -2.11 -14.95 9.86
N VAL A 19 -1.33 -13.87 9.86
CA VAL A 19 0.13 -13.96 9.68
C VAL A 19 0.81 -14.60 10.90
N GLY A 20 0.26 -14.38 12.09
CA GLY A 20 0.65 -15.11 13.31
C GLY A 20 0.49 -16.62 13.17
N PHE A 21 -0.64 -17.10 12.65
CA PHE A 21 -0.85 -18.54 12.42
C PHE A 21 0.09 -19.11 11.37
N ILE A 22 0.35 -18.36 10.30
CA ILE A 22 1.32 -18.77 9.28
C ILE A 22 2.72 -18.89 9.91
N ALA A 23 3.11 -17.95 10.76
CA ALA A 23 4.37 -18.04 11.50
C ALA A 23 4.40 -19.27 12.44
N LEU A 24 3.32 -19.51 13.19
CA LEU A 24 3.18 -20.67 14.07
C LEU A 24 3.36 -21.99 13.30
N ILE A 25 2.62 -22.15 12.20
CA ILE A 25 2.69 -23.33 11.34
C ILE A 25 4.12 -23.51 10.84
N GLY A 26 4.75 -22.44 10.34
CA GLY A 26 6.13 -22.47 9.87
C GLY A 26 7.14 -22.92 10.93
N LEU A 27 7.00 -22.45 12.17
CA LEU A 27 7.90 -22.82 13.28
C LEU A 27 7.64 -24.25 13.77
N VAL A 28 6.38 -24.68 13.86
CA VAL A 28 5.99 -26.05 14.22
C VAL A 28 6.49 -27.04 13.18
N VAL A 29 6.35 -26.71 11.89
CA VAL A 29 6.85 -27.52 10.78
C VAL A 29 8.37 -27.68 10.84
N GLN A 30 9.09 -26.66 11.31
CA GLN A 30 10.54 -26.72 11.60
C GLN A 30 10.90 -27.51 12.86
N LYS A 31 9.92 -28.01 13.62
CA LYS A 31 10.11 -28.67 14.91
C LYS A 31 10.85 -27.77 15.91
N LYS A 32 10.58 -26.48 15.89
CA LYS A 32 11.13 -25.54 16.87
C LYS A 32 10.59 -25.84 18.28
N PRO A 33 11.36 -25.53 19.35
CA PRO A 33 10.86 -25.63 20.72
C PRO A 33 9.55 -24.87 20.90
N VAL A 34 8.65 -25.38 21.74
CA VAL A 34 7.33 -24.75 22.00
C VAL A 34 7.49 -23.29 22.43
N THR A 35 8.54 -22.97 23.20
CA THR A 35 8.86 -21.61 23.63
C THR A 35 9.20 -20.69 22.45
N GLU A 36 9.92 -21.17 21.44
CA GLU A 36 10.20 -20.43 20.20
C GLU A 36 8.92 -20.26 19.37
N CYS A 37 8.09 -21.29 19.26
CA CYS A 37 6.82 -21.22 18.55
C CYS A 37 5.90 -20.15 19.15
N ILE A 38 5.73 -20.13 20.48
CA ILE A 38 4.91 -19.14 21.18
C ILE A 38 5.50 -17.74 20.98
N LYS A 39 6.81 -17.57 21.20
CA LYS A 39 7.48 -16.26 21.08
C LYS A 39 7.38 -15.69 19.66
N GLY A 40 7.68 -16.50 18.65
CA GLY A 40 7.66 -16.04 17.25
C GLY A 40 6.25 -15.73 16.77
N THR A 41 5.26 -16.52 17.18
CA THR A 41 3.83 -16.27 16.88
C THR A 41 3.37 -14.95 17.48
N ILE A 42 3.58 -14.75 18.79
CA ILE A 42 3.15 -13.53 19.49
C ILE A 42 3.85 -12.30 18.91
N LYS A 43 5.15 -12.37 18.66
CA LYS A 43 5.88 -11.23 18.08
C LYS A 43 5.48 -10.93 16.64
N THR A 44 5.13 -11.94 15.85
CA THR A 44 4.59 -11.73 14.51
C THR A 44 3.27 -10.95 14.59
N ILE A 45 2.34 -11.40 15.44
CA ILE A 45 1.05 -10.72 15.68
C ILE A 45 1.32 -9.29 16.18
N MET A 46 2.16 -9.13 17.20
CA MET A 46 2.51 -7.83 17.78
C MET A 46 3.14 -6.88 16.75
N GLY A 47 4.03 -7.38 15.89
CA GLY A 47 4.66 -6.59 14.83
C GLY A 47 3.63 -6.03 13.84
N PHE A 48 2.63 -6.84 13.46
CA PHE A 48 1.51 -6.38 12.62
C PHE A 48 0.59 -5.40 13.34
N VAL A 49 0.31 -5.59 14.63
CA VAL A 49 -0.46 -4.63 15.44
C VAL A 49 0.26 -3.28 15.53
N ILE A 50 1.58 -3.29 15.77
CA ILE A 50 2.40 -2.08 15.80
C ILE A 50 2.39 -1.40 14.42
N LEU A 51 2.56 -2.16 13.33
CA LEU A 51 2.48 -1.64 11.97
C LEU A 51 1.13 -0.97 11.71
N GLY A 52 0.02 -1.64 12.05
CA GLY A 52 -1.34 -1.12 11.90
C GLY A 52 -1.58 0.14 12.73
N ALA A 53 -1.09 0.19 13.97
CA ALA A 53 -1.19 1.38 14.81
C ALA A 53 -0.45 2.59 14.19
N GLY A 54 0.76 2.37 13.67
CA GLY A 54 1.52 3.41 12.96
C GLY A 54 0.82 3.89 11.69
N ALA A 55 0.27 2.95 10.90
CA ALA A 55 -0.51 3.27 9.70
C ALA A 55 -1.78 4.07 10.04
N GLY A 56 -2.49 3.70 11.11
CA GLY A 56 -3.68 4.42 11.57
C GLY A 56 -3.40 5.88 11.96
N LEU A 57 -2.26 6.15 12.62
CA LEU A 57 -1.84 7.53 12.91
C LEU A 57 -1.56 8.34 11.64
N ILE A 58 -0.93 7.72 10.64
CA ILE A 58 -0.66 8.35 9.35
C ILE A 58 -1.98 8.64 8.62
N VAL A 59 -2.85 7.64 8.46
CA VAL A 59 -4.14 7.80 7.77
C VAL A 59 -4.99 8.87 8.45
N SER A 60 -5.04 8.89 9.79
CA SER A 60 -5.76 9.90 10.55
C SER A 60 -5.23 11.32 10.27
N SER A 61 -3.91 11.53 10.41
CA SER A 61 -3.32 12.84 10.13
C SER A 61 -3.50 13.29 8.68
N LEU A 62 -3.36 12.36 7.72
CA LEU A 62 -3.55 12.65 6.30
C LEU A 62 -5.02 12.87 5.92
N GLY A 63 -5.98 12.30 6.65
CA GLY A 63 -7.41 12.55 6.46
C GLY A 63 -7.77 14.01 6.71
N ASP A 64 -7.30 14.56 7.83
CA ASP A 64 -7.44 15.99 8.14
C ASP A 64 -6.76 16.87 7.09
N PHE A 65 -5.54 16.50 6.68
CA PHE A 65 -4.83 17.21 5.62
C PHE A 65 -5.63 17.25 4.31
N ALA A 66 -6.18 16.10 3.90
CA ALA A 66 -6.94 15.99 2.66
C ALA A 66 -8.17 16.90 2.67
N ALA A 67 -8.90 16.98 3.79
CA ALA A 67 -10.05 17.87 3.94
C ALA A 67 -9.65 19.36 3.82
N ILE A 68 -8.57 19.76 4.47
CA ILE A 68 -8.03 21.14 4.40
C ILE A 68 -7.52 21.45 3.01
N PHE A 69 -6.81 20.52 2.37
CA PHE A 69 -6.29 20.69 1.01
C PHE A 69 -7.41 20.88 -0.01
N GLN A 70 -8.46 20.05 0.05
CA GLN A 70 -9.61 20.17 -0.87
C GLN A 70 -10.32 21.52 -0.71
N HIS A 71 -10.52 21.98 0.53
CA HIS A 71 -11.13 23.28 0.79
C HIS A 71 -10.23 24.44 0.33
N ALA A 72 -8.94 24.39 0.66
CA ALA A 72 -7.95 25.43 0.34
C ALA A 72 -7.88 25.77 -1.15
N PHE A 73 -8.04 24.76 -2.00
CA PHE A 73 -7.86 24.91 -3.45
C PHE A 73 -9.17 24.82 -4.23
N GLY A 74 -10.31 24.62 -3.56
CA GLY A 74 -11.64 24.60 -4.19
C GLY A 74 -11.80 23.52 -5.26
N ILE A 75 -11.07 22.40 -5.14
CA ILE A 75 -11.01 21.38 -6.19
C ILE A 75 -12.17 20.40 -6.00
N GLN A 76 -13.03 20.30 -7.01
CA GLN A 76 -14.03 19.24 -7.12
C GLN A 76 -13.53 18.13 -8.04
N GLY A 77 -13.66 16.89 -7.62
CA GLY A 77 -13.15 15.74 -8.36
C GLY A 77 -13.31 14.45 -7.57
N VAL A 78 -12.77 13.37 -8.14
CA VAL A 78 -12.77 12.04 -7.54
C VAL A 78 -11.54 11.90 -6.66
N VAL A 79 -11.73 11.46 -5.42
CA VAL A 79 -10.64 11.23 -4.45
C VAL A 79 -10.37 9.74 -4.35
N PRO A 80 -9.24 9.22 -4.86
CA PRO A 80 -8.93 7.80 -4.72
C PRO A 80 -8.72 7.42 -3.25
N ASN A 81 -9.50 6.46 -2.78
CA ASN A 81 -9.47 5.93 -1.42
C ASN A 81 -10.05 4.51 -1.42
N ASN A 82 -9.19 3.51 -1.20
CA ASN A 82 -9.57 2.10 -1.30
C ASN A 82 -10.61 1.71 -0.23
N GLU A 83 -10.44 2.20 1.00
CA GLU A 83 -11.33 1.90 2.12
C GLU A 83 -12.74 2.44 1.86
N ALA A 84 -12.83 3.68 1.35
CA ALA A 84 -14.10 4.34 1.08
C ALA A 84 -14.87 3.61 -0.04
N ILE A 85 -14.24 3.34 -1.18
CA ILE A 85 -14.90 2.67 -2.31
C ILE A 85 -15.31 1.23 -1.95
N VAL A 86 -14.47 0.52 -1.20
CA VAL A 86 -14.77 -0.85 -0.76
C VAL A 86 -15.89 -0.86 0.27
N SER A 87 -15.91 0.07 1.21
CA SER A 87 -16.99 0.18 2.21
C SER A 87 -18.37 0.41 1.55
N ILE A 88 -18.40 1.20 0.48
CA ILE A 88 -19.62 1.43 -0.32
C ILE A 88 -20.03 0.13 -1.03
N ALA A 89 -19.10 -0.51 -1.73
CA ALA A 89 -19.34 -1.72 -2.50
C ALA A 89 -19.71 -2.95 -1.63
N GLN A 90 -19.18 -3.01 -0.41
CA GLN A 90 -19.38 -4.12 0.53
C GLN A 90 -20.85 -4.29 0.93
N LYS A 91 -21.64 -3.23 0.92
CA LYS A 91 -23.09 -3.29 1.19
C LYS A 91 -23.82 -4.20 0.18
N SER A 92 -23.32 -4.29 -1.05
CA SER A 92 -23.95 -5.06 -2.13
C SER A 92 -23.21 -6.36 -2.45
N PHE A 93 -21.88 -6.39 -2.32
CA PHE A 93 -21.03 -7.49 -2.81
C PHE A 93 -20.15 -8.12 -1.73
N GLY A 94 -20.46 -7.92 -0.45
CA GLY A 94 -19.64 -8.39 0.66
C GLY A 94 -19.44 -9.91 0.68
N LYS A 95 -20.47 -10.68 0.32
CA LYS A 95 -20.40 -12.15 0.29
C LYS A 95 -19.47 -12.64 -0.83
N GLU A 96 -19.64 -12.10 -2.03
CA GLU A 96 -18.84 -12.41 -3.21
C GLU A 96 -17.36 -12.09 -2.96
N MET A 97 -17.10 -10.90 -2.39
CA MET A 97 -15.75 -10.48 -2.01
C MET A 97 -15.08 -11.45 -1.04
N ALA A 98 -15.74 -11.85 0.04
CA ALA A 98 -15.18 -12.78 1.02
C ALA A 98 -14.86 -14.15 0.40
N MET A 99 -15.77 -14.66 -0.44
CA MET A 99 -15.58 -15.94 -1.14
C MET A 99 -14.44 -15.86 -2.16
N ILE A 100 -14.35 -14.77 -2.93
CA ILE A 100 -13.26 -14.55 -3.88
C ILE A 100 -11.92 -14.55 -3.14
N MET A 101 -11.80 -13.77 -2.07
CA MET A 101 -10.59 -13.66 -1.26
C MET A 101 -10.12 -15.03 -0.73
N PHE A 102 -11.04 -15.83 -0.19
CA PHE A 102 -10.73 -17.15 0.34
C PHE A 102 -10.17 -18.09 -0.74
N PHE A 103 -10.90 -18.27 -1.84
CA PHE A 103 -10.47 -19.19 -2.90
C PHE A 103 -9.28 -18.65 -3.70
N ALA A 104 -9.10 -17.33 -3.80
CA ALA A 104 -7.92 -16.72 -4.39
C ALA A 104 -6.65 -17.06 -3.61
N MET A 105 -6.72 -17.07 -2.28
CA MET A 105 -5.61 -17.52 -1.44
C MET A 105 -5.26 -19.00 -1.70
N VAL A 106 -6.27 -19.86 -1.84
CA VAL A 106 -6.04 -21.27 -2.20
C VAL A 106 -5.31 -21.37 -3.55
N ILE A 107 -5.75 -20.60 -4.55
CA ILE A 107 -5.12 -20.56 -5.87
C ILE A 107 -3.69 -20.02 -5.80
N ASN A 108 -3.44 -18.96 -5.02
CA ASN A 108 -2.10 -18.41 -4.80
C ASN A 108 -1.15 -19.48 -4.24
N ILE A 109 -1.58 -20.24 -3.23
CA ILE A 109 -0.79 -21.33 -2.63
C ILE A 109 -0.54 -22.46 -3.65
N LEU A 110 -1.56 -22.84 -4.43
CA LEU A 110 -1.43 -23.89 -5.45
C LEU A 110 -0.45 -23.49 -6.54
N ILE A 111 -0.54 -22.27 -7.06
CA ILE A 111 0.42 -21.74 -8.04
C ILE A 111 1.83 -21.72 -7.44
N ALA A 112 2.00 -21.23 -6.21
CA ALA A 112 3.30 -21.20 -5.56
C ALA A 112 3.89 -22.60 -5.34
N ARG A 113 3.04 -23.60 -5.10
CA ARG A 113 3.47 -24.98 -4.93
C ARG A 113 3.94 -25.60 -6.23
N PHE A 114 3.14 -25.51 -7.29
CA PHE A 114 3.33 -26.28 -8.52
C PHE A 114 4.07 -25.55 -9.63
N THR A 115 4.25 -24.23 -9.54
CA THR A 115 4.93 -23.42 -10.58
C THR A 115 6.25 -22.83 -10.07
N PRO A 116 7.11 -22.26 -10.95
CA PRO A 116 8.31 -21.54 -10.52
C PRO A 116 8.04 -20.25 -9.75
N TRP A 117 6.80 -19.73 -9.74
CA TRP A 117 6.48 -18.49 -9.07
C TRP A 117 6.19 -18.71 -7.58
N LYS A 118 7.22 -18.59 -6.75
CA LYS A 118 7.19 -19.02 -5.34
C LYS A 118 6.71 -17.95 -4.36
N PHE A 119 5.65 -17.20 -4.68
CA PHE A 119 5.22 -16.05 -3.87
C PHE A 119 3.89 -16.35 -3.17
N ILE A 120 3.87 -16.22 -1.83
CA ILE A 120 2.65 -16.30 -1.03
C ILE A 120 2.29 -14.89 -0.58
N PHE A 121 1.13 -14.39 -1.02
CA PHE A 121 0.71 -13.01 -0.80
C PHE A 121 0.01 -12.87 0.56
N LEU A 122 0.60 -12.09 1.46
CA LEU A 122 0.17 -12.03 2.87
C LEU A 122 -0.55 -10.73 3.25
N THR A 123 -0.77 -9.83 2.30
CA THR A 123 -1.42 -8.54 2.56
C THR A 123 -2.93 -8.65 2.43
N GLY A 124 -3.56 -9.19 3.47
CA GLY A 124 -4.99 -9.55 3.47
C GLY A 124 -5.93 -8.41 3.08
N HIS A 125 -5.71 -7.19 3.58
CA HIS A 125 -6.56 -6.04 3.26
C HIS A 125 -6.48 -5.63 1.77
N HIS A 126 -5.32 -5.77 1.12
CA HIS A 126 -5.22 -5.58 -0.33
C HIS A 126 -5.91 -6.71 -1.10
N THR A 127 -5.81 -7.96 -0.63
CA THR A 127 -6.60 -9.08 -1.19
C THR A 127 -8.09 -8.79 -1.13
N LEU A 128 -8.57 -8.23 -0.01
CA LEU A 128 -9.95 -7.81 0.15
C LEU A 128 -10.33 -6.74 -0.86
N PHE A 129 -9.52 -5.68 -1.00
CA PHE A 129 -9.78 -4.60 -1.96
C PHE A 129 -9.83 -5.10 -3.41
N MET A 130 -8.87 -5.93 -3.81
CA MET A 130 -8.84 -6.51 -5.16
C MET A 130 -10.03 -7.43 -5.40
N SER A 131 -10.38 -8.24 -4.40
CA SER A 131 -11.53 -9.15 -4.48
C SER A 131 -12.85 -8.38 -4.63
N MET A 132 -13.00 -7.27 -3.90
CA MET A 132 -14.16 -6.38 -4.05
C MET A 132 -14.22 -5.76 -5.44
N MET A 133 -13.12 -5.18 -5.92
CA MET A 133 -13.07 -4.56 -7.25
C MET A 133 -13.44 -5.55 -8.35
N VAL A 134 -12.85 -6.74 -8.32
CA VAL A 134 -13.14 -7.81 -9.28
C VAL A 134 -14.59 -8.26 -9.18
N ALA A 135 -15.14 -8.42 -7.97
CA ALA A 135 -16.55 -8.76 -7.77
C ALA A 135 -17.48 -7.72 -8.41
N VAL A 136 -17.22 -6.43 -8.16
CA VAL A 136 -17.99 -5.32 -8.73
C VAL A 136 -17.94 -5.34 -10.25
N ILE A 137 -16.75 -5.46 -10.86
CA ILE A 137 -16.60 -5.43 -12.32
C ILE A 137 -17.29 -6.64 -12.98
N LEU A 138 -17.20 -7.83 -12.39
CA LEU A 138 -17.88 -9.01 -12.90
C LEU A 138 -19.41 -8.87 -12.79
N ALA A 139 -19.90 -8.38 -11.66
CA ALA A 139 -21.33 -8.17 -11.43
C ALA A 139 -21.92 -7.12 -12.36
N THR A 140 -21.22 -6.00 -12.60
CA THR A 140 -21.67 -4.95 -13.54
C THR A 140 -21.69 -5.44 -14.99
N ALA A 141 -20.91 -6.48 -15.31
CA ALA A 141 -20.96 -7.19 -16.59
C ALA A 141 -22.03 -8.29 -16.66
N GLY A 142 -22.85 -8.45 -15.61
CA GLY A 142 -23.93 -9.44 -15.56
C GLY A 142 -23.50 -10.85 -15.12
N ILE A 143 -22.23 -11.06 -14.77
CA ILE A 143 -21.73 -12.34 -14.25
C ILE A 143 -22.05 -12.40 -12.75
N ASN A 144 -22.79 -13.41 -12.31
CA ASN A 144 -23.30 -13.49 -10.94
C ASN A 144 -23.13 -14.89 -10.32
N GLY A 145 -23.34 -14.98 -9.01
CA GLY A 145 -23.36 -16.23 -8.26
C GLY A 145 -22.03 -17.00 -8.31
N THR A 146 -22.10 -18.32 -8.46
CA THR A 146 -20.92 -19.19 -8.42
C THR A 146 -19.90 -18.86 -9.52
N MET A 147 -20.36 -18.47 -10.72
CA MET A 147 -19.45 -18.14 -11.82
C MET A 147 -18.61 -16.90 -11.51
N LEU A 148 -19.22 -15.87 -10.90
CA LEU A 148 -18.51 -14.68 -10.44
C LEU A 148 -17.39 -15.06 -9.45
N VAL A 149 -17.71 -15.92 -8.47
CA VAL A 149 -16.73 -16.34 -7.47
C VAL A 149 -15.57 -17.11 -8.12
N VAL A 150 -15.87 -18.07 -9.01
CA VAL A 150 -14.82 -18.86 -9.67
C VAL A 150 -13.89 -18.00 -10.51
N ILE A 151 -14.45 -17.14 -11.38
CA ILE A 151 -13.64 -16.25 -12.22
C ILE A 151 -12.85 -15.28 -11.34
N GLY A 152 -13.51 -14.66 -10.36
CA GLY A 152 -12.88 -13.69 -9.48
C GLY A 152 -11.72 -14.30 -8.70
N SER A 153 -11.89 -15.49 -8.14
CA SER A 153 -10.83 -16.19 -7.41
C SER A 153 -9.63 -16.52 -8.27
N VAL A 154 -9.84 -16.93 -9.53
CA VAL A 154 -8.75 -17.18 -10.47
C VAL A 154 -8.01 -15.88 -10.79
N VAL A 155 -8.73 -14.81 -11.13
CA VAL A 155 -8.14 -13.50 -11.44
C VAL A 155 -7.30 -12.99 -10.27
N VAL A 156 -7.87 -12.96 -9.06
CA VAL A 156 -7.17 -12.47 -7.86
C VAL A 156 -6.02 -13.40 -7.46
N GLY A 157 -6.22 -14.71 -7.49
CA GLY A 157 -5.19 -15.70 -7.11
C GLY A 157 -3.98 -15.67 -8.05
N VAL A 158 -4.20 -15.46 -9.35
CA VAL A 158 -3.10 -15.25 -10.32
C VAL A 158 -2.42 -13.90 -10.07
N ALA A 159 -3.17 -12.83 -9.84
CA ALA A 159 -2.62 -11.50 -9.54
C ALA A 159 -1.71 -11.53 -8.30
N MET A 160 -2.11 -12.24 -7.24
CA MET A 160 -1.35 -12.44 -6.01
C MET A 160 0.02 -13.11 -6.21
N VAL A 161 0.26 -13.76 -7.36
CA VAL A 161 1.56 -14.37 -7.69
C VAL A 161 2.30 -13.56 -8.74
N PHE A 162 1.57 -13.14 -9.79
CA PHE A 162 2.12 -12.44 -10.93
C PHE A 162 2.77 -11.10 -10.53
N PHE A 163 2.08 -10.31 -9.71
CA PHE A 163 2.60 -9.01 -9.31
C PHE A 163 3.89 -9.13 -8.47
N PRO A 164 3.94 -9.91 -7.38
CA PRO A 164 5.21 -10.16 -6.69
C PRO A 164 6.33 -10.64 -7.62
N ALA A 165 6.01 -11.53 -8.58
CA ALA A 165 7.00 -12.06 -9.51
C ALA A 165 7.66 -10.99 -10.40
N ILE A 166 6.90 -10.02 -10.92
CA ILE A 166 7.45 -8.95 -11.76
C ILE A 166 8.23 -7.91 -10.95
N ALA A 167 7.87 -7.68 -9.68
CA ALA A 167 8.62 -6.78 -8.80
C ALA A 167 9.87 -7.43 -8.22
N HIS A 168 9.91 -8.75 -8.11
CA HIS A 168 10.97 -9.46 -7.38
C HIS A 168 12.41 -9.13 -7.83
N PRO A 169 12.73 -8.98 -9.14
CA PRO A 169 14.06 -8.56 -9.57
C PRO A 169 14.50 -7.21 -9.01
N TYR A 170 13.57 -6.30 -8.77
CA TYR A 170 13.81 -5.00 -8.14
C TYR A 170 13.81 -5.12 -6.62
N MET A 171 12.91 -5.93 -6.05
CA MET A 171 12.85 -6.21 -4.62
C MET A 171 14.19 -6.74 -4.09
N LYS A 172 14.84 -7.65 -4.80
CA LYS A 172 16.19 -8.14 -4.44
C LYS A 172 17.26 -7.03 -4.37
N LYS A 173 17.11 -5.97 -5.16
CA LYS A 173 18.02 -4.81 -5.11
C LYS A 173 17.73 -3.93 -3.90
N VAL A 174 16.47 -3.85 -3.48
CA VAL A 174 16.04 -3.13 -2.29
C VAL A 174 16.51 -3.85 -1.02
N THR A 175 16.26 -5.15 -0.93
CA THR A 175 16.53 -5.93 0.28
C THR A 175 17.97 -6.41 0.40
N GLY A 176 18.68 -6.56 -0.72
CA GLY A 176 19.97 -7.24 -0.78
C GLY A 176 19.88 -8.76 -0.57
N SER A 177 18.68 -9.34 -0.51
CA SER A 177 18.46 -10.78 -0.31
C SER A 177 17.29 -11.33 -1.14
N ASP A 178 17.12 -12.65 -1.16
CA ASP A 178 16.01 -13.34 -1.86
C ASP A 178 14.86 -13.73 -0.91
N ASP A 179 14.86 -13.27 0.34
CA ASP A 179 14.04 -13.87 1.40
C ASP A 179 12.62 -13.31 1.51
N VAL A 180 12.40 -12.09 0.99
CA VAL A 180 11.13 -11.36 1.13
C VAL A 180 10.74 -10.76 -0.21
N ALA A 181 9.46 -10.89 -0.55
CA ALA A 181 8.86 -10.28 -1.72
C ALA A 181 7.92 -9.14 -1.33
N ILE A 182 7.56 -8.29 -2.30
CA ILE A 182 6.49 -7.31 -2.13
C ILE A 182 5.16 -7.91 -2.58
N GLY A 183 4.15 -7.82 -1.72
CA GLY A 183 2.79 -8.30 -1.92
C GLY A 183 1.82 -7.17 -1.67
N HIS A 184 1.78 -6.20 -2.58
CA HIS A 184 0.88 -5.06 -2.48
C HIS A 184 0.38 -4.71 -3.89
N PHE A 185 -0.91 -4.40 -4.04
CA PHE A 185 -1.53 -4.17 -5.35
C PHE A 185 -1.25 -2.78 -5.94
N SER A 186 0.01 -2.39 -5.91
CA SER A 186 0.59 -1.28 -6.66
C SER A 186 1.96 -1.67 -7.22
N THR A 187 2.17 -2.95 -7.50
CA THR A 187 3.43 -3.49 -7.99
C THR A 187 3.89 -2.84 -9.30
N LEU A 188 2.97 -2.51 -10.22
CA LEU A 188 3.32 -1.78 -11.43
C LEU A 188 3.96 -0.42 -11.13
N SER A 189 3.53 0.25 -10.06
CA SER A 189 4.16 1.48 -9.56
C SER A 189 5.63 1.26 -9.20
N TYR A 190 5.92 0.17 -8.48
CA TYR A 190 7.26 -0.14 -8.00
C TYR A 190 8.19 -0.60 -9.12
N VAL A 191 7.65 -1.40 -10.05
CA VAL A 191 8.35 -1.83 -11.26
C VAL A 191 8.67 -0.63 -12.15
N LEU A 192 7.70 0.28 -12.36
CA LEU A 192 7.91 1.52 -13.12
C LEU A 192 9.00 2.37 -12.47
N SER A 193 8.93 2.58 -11.16
CA SER A 193 9.94 3.37 -10.44
C SER A 193 11.34 2.73 -10.53
N GLY A 194 11.43 1.43 -10.29
CA GLY A 194 12.69 0.69 -10.43
C GLY A 194 13.25 0.70 -11.85
N PHE A 195 12.38 0.63 -12.86
CA PHE A 195 12.77 0.74 -14.27
C PHE A 195 13.33 2.13 -14.59
N ILE A 196 12.60 3.19 -14.24
CA ILE A 196 13.03 4.58 -14.45
C ILE A 196 14.35 4.84 -13.71
N GLY A 197 14.47 4.41 -12.45
CA GLY A 197 15.71 4.53 -11.69
C GLY A 197 16.88 3.82 -12.35
N SER A 198 16.67 2.62 -12.91
CA SER A 198 17.72 1.88 -13.62
C SER A 198 18.17 2.51 -14.93
N LYS A 199 17.36 3.38 -15.54
CA LYS A 199 17.62 4.01 -16.84
C LYS A 199 18.13 5.44 -16.72
N LEU A 200 17.58 6.21 -15.79
CA LEU A 200 17.81 7.65 -15.67
C LEU A 200 18.51 8.06 -14.36
N GLY A 201 18.71 7.10 -13.44
CA GLY A 201 19.32 7.34 -12.15
C GLY A 201 20.84 7.15 -12.11
N ASN A 202 21.42 7.40 -10.94
CA ASN A 202 22.81 7.08 -10.61
C ASN A 202 22.86 6.44 -9.21
N LYS A 203 23.28 5.17 -9.15
CA LYS A 203 23.34 4.38 -7.91
C LYS A 203 24.39 4.89 -6.91
N GLU A 204 25.42 5.60 -7.37
CA GLU A 204 26.49 6.12 -6.52
C GLU A 204 26.03 7.22 -5.56
N HIS A 205 24.81 7.72 -5.72
CA HIS A 205 24.28 8.81 -4.91
C HIS A 205 22.96 8.41 -4.28
N SER A 206 22.99 7.53 -3.28
CA SER A 206 21.81 7.11 -2.54
C SER A 206 21.19 8.27 -1.75
N THR A 207 19.86 8.27 -1.58
CA THR A 207 19.14 9.18 -0.66
C THR A 207 19.64 9.04 0.78
N GLU A 208 20.12 7.85 1.15
CA GLU A 208 20.61 7.55 2.49
C GLU A 208 21.98 8.19 2.77
N GLU A 209 22.69 8.65 1.72
CA GLU A 209 23.99 9.30 1.80
C GLU A 209 23.90 10.83 1.64
N MET A 210 22.69 11.40 1.72
CA MET A 210 22.48 12.84 1.53
C MET A 210 23.20 13.65 2.61
N ASN A 211 24.14 14.49 2.17
CA ASN A 211 24.77 15.49 3.01
C ASN A 211 23.87 16.72 3.08
N VAL A 212 23.50 17.12 4.29
CA VAL A 212 22.76 18.37 4.56
C VAL A 212 23.71 19.44 5.09
N PRO A 213 23.46 20.73 4.82
CA PRO A 213 24.24 21.82 5.41
C PRO A 213 24.26 21.73 6.94
N LYS A 214 25.31 22.26 7.59
CA LYS A 214 25.45 22.18 9.05
C LYS A 214 24.23 22.73 9.82
N SER A 215 23.58 23.78 9.31
CA SER A 215 22.36 24.35 9.89
C SER A 215 21.13 23.41 9.85
N LEU A 216 21.15 22.39 8.98
CA LEU A 216 20.08 21.43 8.78
C LEU A 216 20.49 20.00 9.19
N LEU A 217 21.56 19.85 9.98
CA LEU A 217 22.05 18.55 10.46
C LEU A 217 20.97 17.72 11.17
N PHE A 218 19.98 18.37 11.78
CA PHE A 218 18.83 17.70 12.39
C PHE A 218 17.97 16.92 11.38
N LEU A 219 18.00 17.27 10.08
CA LEU A 219 17.32 16.53 9.01
C LEU A 219 17.99 15.18 8.70
N ARG A 220 19.11 14.84 9.34
CA ARG A 220 19.68 13.48 9.28
C ARG A 220 18.95 12.51 10.19
N ASP A 221 18.22 13.02 11.19
CA ASP A 221 17.31 12.21 11.99
C ASP A 221 16.00 12.06 11.21
N THR A 222 15.68 10.83 10.80
CA THR A 222 14.55 10.55 9.91
C THR A 222 13.21 11.01 10.49
N PRO A 223 12.81 10.66 11.74
CA PRO A 223 11.62 11.25 12.38
C PRO A 223 11.59 12.78 12.36
N VAL A 224 12.71 13.44 12.67
CA VAL A 224 12.77 14.91 12.67
C VAL A 224 12.62 15.46 11.25
N ALA A 225 13.28 14.87 10.26
CA ALA A 225 13.18 15.28 8.86
C ALA A 225 11.74 15.18 8.33
N ILE A 226 11.06 14.08 8.64
CA ILE A 226 9.67 13.84 8.24
C ILE A 226 8.74 14.86 8.89
N SER A 227 8.82 15.03 10.22
CA SER A 227 7.96 15.98 10.95
C SER A 227 8.15 17.42 10.49
N PHE A 228 9.40 17.84 10.26
CA PHE A 228 9.71 19.17 9.78
C PHE A 228 9.15 19.42 8.38
N THR A 229 9.33 18.46 7.47
CA THR A 229 8.82 18.56 6.11
C THR A 229 7.29 18.62 6.09
N MET A 230 6.63 17.75 6.85
CA MET A 230 5.17 17.76 6.95
C MET A 230 4.64 19.01 7.63
N ALA A 231 5.36 19.59 8.61
CA ALA A 231 4.95 20.83 9.24
C ALA A 231 4.83 21.95 8.20
N ILE A 232 5.82 22.07 7.31
CA ILE A 232 5.80 23.06 6.22
C ILE A 232 4.58 22.86 5.33
N ILE A 233 4.31 21.62 4.91
CA ILE A 233 3.20 21.28 4.03
C ILE A 233 1.85 21.61 4.70
N PHE A 234 1.62 21.12 5.92
CA PHE A 234 0.40 21.41 6.67
C PHE A 234 0.20 22.90 6.92
N MET A 235 1.25 23.62 7.32
CA MET A 235 1.17 25.05 7.59
C MET A 235 0.77 25.83 6.34
N ILE A 236 1.42 25.56 5.19
CA ILE A 236 1.08 26.20 3.92
C ILE A 236 -0.38 25.92 3.57
N THR A 237 -0.81 24.66 3.60
CA THR A 237 -2.18 24.28 3.25
C THR A 237 -3.22 24.89 4.20
N CYS A 238 -2.94 24.94 5.51
CA CYS A 238 -3.82 25.59 6.49
C CYS A 238 -3.94 27.11 6.26
N LEU A 239 -2.87 27.77 5.82
CA LEU A 239 -2.92 29.20 5.48
C LEU A 239 -3.85 29.47 4.30
N PHE A 240 -3.82 28.61 3.27
CA PHE A 240 -4.72 28.73 2.12
C PHE A 240 -6.18 28.37 2.44
N ALA A 241 -6.42 27.40 3.34
CA ALA A 241 -7.78 27.03 3.74
C ALA A 241 -8.50 28.09 4.59
N GLY A 242 -7.76 29.01 5.21
CA GLY A 242 -8.33 30.02 6.10
C GLY A 242 -8.62 29.51 7.51
N GLY A 243 -8.57 30.44 8.47
CA GLY A 243 -8.62 30.11 9.90
C GLY A 243 -9.92 29.45 10.37
N ASP A 244 -11.06 29.83 9.81
CA ASP A 244 -12.38 29.33 10.23
C ASP A 244 -12.58 27.87 9.82
N PHE A 245 -12.23 27.51 8.58
CA PHE A 245 -12.30 26.12 8.13
C PHE A 245 -11.33 25.23 8.90
N VAL A 246 -10.09 25.70 9.08
CA VAL A 246 -9.07 24.96 9.85
C VAL A 246 -9.53 24.76 11.29
N ARG A 247 -10.17 25.75 11.93
CA ARG A 247 -10.75 25.58 13.28
C ARG A 247 -11.85 24.52 13.32
N GLY A 248 -12.65 24.40 12.27
CA GLY A 248 -13.66 23.35 12.15
C GLY A 248 -13.02 21.95 12.14
N VAL A 249 -12.05 21.73 11.25
CA VAL A 249 -11.34 20.43 11.14
C VAL A 249 -10.50 20.13 12.39
N SER A 250 -9.89 21.15 12.98
CA SER A 250 -8.97 20.98 14.12
C SER A 250 -9.65 20.79 15.47
N GLY A 251 -10.99 20.81 15.53
CA GLY A 251 -11.74 20.78 16.78
C GLY A 251 -11.52 22.03 17.64
N GLY A 252 -11.42 23.20 17.00
CA GLY A 252 -11.24 24.50 17.65
C GLY A 252 -9.80 24.88 17.97
N LYS A 253 -8.80 24.06 17.59
CA LYS A 253 -7.38 24.37 17.81
C LYS A 253 -6.88 25.46 16.86
N ASN A 254 -5.87 26.20 17.32
CA ASN A 254 -5.13 27.13 16.47
C ASN A 254 -4.46 26.39 15.28
N GLY A 255 -4.56 26.94 14.07
CA GLY A 255 -4.06 26.31 12.85
C GLY A 255 -2.55 26.01 12.83
N PHE A 256 -1.73 26.84 13.47
CA PHE A 256 -0.30 26.58 13.62
C PHE A 256 -0.05 25.38 14.53
N MET A 257 -0.67 25.37 15.72
CA MET A 257 -0.51 24.26 16.67
C MET A 257 -1.09 22.96 16.11
N PHE A 258 -2.20 23.05 15.37
CA PHE A 258 -2.78 21.93 14.66
C PHE A 258 -1.81 21.36 13.62
N SER A 259 -1.26 22.21 12.74
CA SER A 259 -0.30 21.80 11.72
C SER A 259 0.94 21.13 12.32
N LEU A 260 1.46 21.71 13.40
CA LEU A 260 2.63 21.18 14.11
C LEU A 260 2.34 19.83 14.77
N MET A 261 1.20 19.67 15.44
CA MET A 261 0.84 18.38 16.05
C MET A 261 0.57 17.30 14.99
N GLN A 262 -0.13 17.65 13.90
CA GLN A 262 -0.41 16.68 12.84
C GLN A 262 0.87 16.21 12.15
N SER A 263 1.83 17.10 11.91
CA SER A 263 3.11 16.71 11.32
C SER A 263 3.96 15.83 12.23
N ILE A 264 3.96 16.08 13.54
CA ILE A 264 4.62 15.23 14.54
C ILE A 264 3.92 13.88 14.65
N THR A 265 2.58 13.84 14.70
CA THR A 265 1.79 12.60 14.74
C THR A 265 2.06 11.75 13.49
N PHE A 266 2.12 12.38 12.32
CA PHE A 266 2.50 11.70 11.08
C PHE A 266 3.89 11.06 11.19
N ALA A 267 4.90 11.83 11.62
CA ALA A 267 6.27 11.31 11.79
C ALA A 267 6.36 10.19 12.83
N ALA A 268 5.61 10.30 13.94
CA ALA A 268 5.49 9.26 14.94
C ALA A 268 4.88 7.98 14.35
N GLY A 269 3.84 8.11 13.52
CA GLY A 269 3.25 7.01 12.77
C GLY A 269 4.28 6.31 11.88
N VAL A 270 5.09 7.07 11.11
CA VAL A 270 6.18 6.49 10.29
C VAL A 270 7.19 5.75 11.15
N TYR A 271 7.62 6.34 12.26
CA TYR A 271 8.58 5.70 13.18
C TYR A 271 8.03 4.39 13.75
N ILE A 272 6.76 4.37 14.16
CA ILE A 272 6.08 3.16 14.67
C ILE A 272 6.03 2.07 13.59
N ILE A 273 5.70 2.42 12.34
CA ILE A 273 5.74 1.47 11.20
C ILE A 273 7.12 0.85 11.06
N LEU A 274 8.19 1.67 11.11
CA LEU A 274 9.56 1.16 10.96
C LEU A 274 9.91 0.12 12.05
N GLN A 275 9.43 0.32 13.29
CA GLN A 275 9.62 -0.66 14.37
C GLN A 275 8.79 -1.93 14.15
N GLY A 276 7.52 -1.78 13.78
CA GLY A 276 6.62 -2.92 13.50
C GLY A 276 7.14 -3.81 12.37
N VAL A 277 7.52 -3.20 11.25
CA VAL A 277 8.06 -3.92 10.07
C VAL A 277 9.32 -4.71 10.42
N ARG A 278 10.27 -4.12 11.15
CA ARG A 278 11.50 -4.82 11.58
C ARG A 278 11.18 -6.05 12.42
N MET A 279 10.22 -5.93 13.34
CA MET A 279 9.77 -7.06 14.17
C MET A 279 9.12 -8.16 13.32
N VAL A 280 8.26 -7.78 12.36
CA VAL A 280 7.62 -8.73 11.45
C VAL A 280 8.65 -9.49 10.63
N ILE A 281 9.57 -8.79 9.96
CA ILE A 281 10.60 -9.41 9.11
C ILE A 281 11.43 -10.42 9.93
N ALA A 282 11.82 -10.04 11.15
CA ALA A 282 12.67 -10.87 12.01
C ALA A 282 12.04 -12.22 12.40
N GLU A 283 10.70 -12.30 12.45
CA GLU A 283 10.00 -13.52 12.86
C GLU A 283 9.39 -14.26 11.65
N ILE A 284 8.90 -13.53 10.64
CA ILE A 284 8.23 -14.11 9.47
C ILE A 284 9.20 -14.82 8.53
N VAL A 285 10.42 -14.29 8.33
CA VAL A 285 11.42 -14.90 7.44
C VAL A 285 11.88 -16.25 7.97
N PRO A 286 12.28 -16.40 9.25
CA PRO A 286 12.58 -17.71 9.82
C PRO A 286 11.39 -18.65 9.79
N ALA A 287 10.17 -18.17 10.07
CA ALA A 287 8.99 -19.03 10.05
C ALA A 287 8.68 -19.56 8.65
N PHE A 288 8.80 -18.71 7.61
CA PHE A 288 8.57 -19.08 6.22
C PHE A 288 9.55 -20.12 5.71
N LYS A 289 10.76 -20.21 6.27
CA LYS A 289 11.69 -21.29 5.95
C LYS A 289 11.05 -22.67 6.18
N GLY A 290 10.27 -22.85 7.23
CA GLY A 290 9.56 -24.11 7.50
C GLY A 290 8.49 -24.43 6.46
N ILE A 291 7.73 -23.42 6.05
CA ILE A 291 6.73 -23.55 4.99
C ILE A 291 7.44 -23.88 3.67
N SER A 292 8.54 -23.19 3.38
CA SER A 292 9.38 -23.41 2.23
C SER A 292 9.93 -24.83 2.19
N ASP A 293 10.44 -25.35 3.30
CA ASP A 293 11.11 -26.64 3.31
C ASP A 293 10.15 -27.84 3.20
N LYS A 294 8.87 -27.69 3.58
CA LYS A 294 7.93 -28.84 3.64
C LYS A 294 6.59 -28.67 2.92
N LEU A 295 6.04 -27.46 2.83
CA LEU A 295 4.69 -27.25 2.29
C LEU A 295 4.73 -26.70 0.85
N VAL A 296 5.57 -25.70 0.60
CA VAL A 296 5.66 -25.00 -0.68
C VAL A 296 7.14 -24.72 -0.97
N PRO A 297 7.85 -25.62 -1.69
CA PRO A 297 9.28 -25.49 -1.95
C PRO A 297 9.70 -24.10 -2.43
N ASN A 298 10.63 -23.47 -1.69
CA ASN A 298 11.22 -22.15 -1.98
C ASN A 298 10.24 -20.97 -1.88
N ALA A 299 9.12 -21.13 -1.17
CA ALA A 299 8.14 -20.07 -0.95
C ALA A 299 8.73 -18.84 -0.26
N LYS A 300 8.32 -17.68 -0.76
CA LYS A 300 8.71 -16.36 -0.28
C LYS A 300 7.48 -15.63 0.25
N PRO A 301 7.52 -15.09 1.48
CA PRO A 301 6.46 -14.23 1.98
C PRO A 301 6.46 -12.94 1.17
N ALA A 302 5.34 -12.63 0.52
CA ALA A 302 5.10 -11.35 -0.14
C ALA A 302 4.31 -10.44 0.81
N LEU A 303 4.98 -9.41 1.31
CA LEU A 303 4.51 -8.52 2.38
C LEU A 303 4.12 -7.15 1.85
N ASP A 304 3.31 -6.44 2.64
CA ASP A 304 2.82 -5.10 2.35
C ASP A 304 3.97 -4.10 2.06
N CYS A 305 3.67 -3.04 1.31
CA CYS A 305 4.64 -2.04 0.86
C CYS A 305 5.48 -1.39 1.98
N PRO A 306 5.03 -1.21 3.25
CA PRO A 306 5.90 -0.70 4.30
C PRO A 306 7.10 -1.61 4.60
N VAL A 307 7.08 -2.87 4.15
CA VAL A 307 8.21 -3.80 4.27
C VAL A 307 9.50 -3.21 3.73
N VAL A 308 9.44 -2.32 2.73
CA VAL A 308 10.63 -1.71 2.13
C VAL A 308 11.12 -0.46 2.86
N PHE A 309 10.31 0.14 3.73
CA PHE A 309 10.63 1.43 4.36
C PHE A 309 11.91 1.40 5.22
N PRO A 310 12.19 0.33 5.99
CA PRO A 310 13.42 0.27 6.77
C PRO A 310 14.71 0.20 5.94
N TYR A 311 14.63 -0.15 4.65
CA TYR A 311 15.81 -0.31 3.78
C TYR A 311 16.32 1.02 3.22
N ALA A 312 15.44 2.00 3.02
CA ALA A 312 15.83 3.36 2.63
C ALA A 312 14.85 4.41 3.19
N PRO A 313 14.92 4.73 4.49
CA PRO A 313 13.97 5.63 5.14
C PRO A 313 13.98 7.06 4.57
N ASN A 314 15.12 7.58 4.07
CA ASN A 314 15.10 8.90 3.42
C ASN A 314 14.41 8.84 2.05
N ALA A 315 14.53 7.72 1.33
CA ALA A 315 13.82 7.50 0.07
C ALA A 315 12.29 7.47 0.25
N VAL A 316 11.79 7.04 1.41
CA VAL A 316 10.34 7.07 1.76
C VAL A 316 9.82 8.50 1.65
N LEU A 317 10.48 9.45 2.30
CA LEU A 317 10.06 10.86 2.30
C LEU A 317 10.22 11.49 0.92
N VAL A 318 11.37 11.29 0.26
CA VAL A 318 11.62 11.81 -1.10
C VAL A 318 10.60 11.27 -2.10
N GLY A 319 10.30 9.97 -2.02
CA GLY A 319 9.32 9.30 -2.86
C GLY A 319 7.91 9.86 -2.67
N PHE A 320 7.48 10.00 -1.41
CA PHE A 320 6.19 10.61 -1.10
C PHE A 320 6.06 12.01 -1.70
N LEU A 321 7.01 12.91 -1.44
CA LEU A 321 6.95 14.29 -1.93
C LEU A 321 6.92 14.36 -3.46
N SER A 322 7.79 13.59 -4.11
CA SER A 322 7.88 13.57 -5.57
C SER A 322 6.60 13.01 -6.21
N SER A 323 6.04 11.94 -5.62
CA SER A 323 4.77 11.35 -6.04
C SER A 323 3.60 12.33 -5.84
N PHE A 324 3.54 13.00 -4.70
CA PHE A 324 2.46 13.96 -4.40
C PHE A 324 2.50 15.18 -5.31
N ILE A 325 3.70 15.72 -5.58
CA ILE A 325 3.89 16.81 -6.57
C ILE A 325 3.45 16.35 -7.96
N ALA A 326 3.84 15.15 -8.37
CA ALA A 326 3.37 14.57 -9.64
C ALA A 326 1.85 14.44 -9.68
N GLY A 327 1.23 14.04 -8.58
CA GLY A 327 -0.23 13.97 -8.46
C GLY A 327 -0.89 15.34 -8.65
N ILE A 328 -0.38 16.39 -8.00
CA ILE A 328 -0.88 17.76 -8.16
C ILE A 328 -0.75 18.21 -9.61
N ILE A 329 0.40 17.99 -10.24
CA ILE A 329 0.63 18.32 -11.65
C ILE A 329 -0.34 17.53 -12.54
N GLY A 330 -0.47 16.22 -12.32
CA GLY A 330 -1.37 15.34 -13.06
C GLY A 330 -2.84 15.79 -12.95
N MET A 331 -3.28 16.20 -11.77
CA MET A 331 -4.62 16.75 -11.54
C MET A 331 -4.87 18.01 -12.38
N PHE A 332 -3.93 18.95 -12.43
CA PHE A 332 -4.06 20.14 -13.29
C PHE A 332 -4.05 19.79 -14.77
N ILE A 333 -3.27 18.78 -15.18
CA ILE A 333 -3.29 18.27 -16.55
C ILE A 333 -4.68 17.68 -16.89
N LEU A 334 -5.26 16.86 -16.00
CA LEU A 334 -6.60 16.31 -16.17
C LEU A 334 -7.66 17.42 -16.31
N TYR A 335 -7.58 18.43 -15.46
CA TYR A 335 -8.45 19.61 -15.51
C TYR A 335 -8.32 20.36 -16.86
N ALA A 336 -7.10 20.62 -17.31
CA ALA A 336 -6.84 21.30 -18.58
C ALA A 336 -7.31 20.50 -19.81
N LEU A 337 -7.31 19.16 -19.71
CA LEU A 337 -7.79 18.26 -20.76
C LEU A 337 -9.31 18.02 -20.71
N GLY A 338 -10.03 18.61 -19.75
CA GLY A 338 -11.47 18.40 -19.58
C GLY A 338 -11.85 16.97 -19.18
N MET A 339 -10.91 16.21 -18.62
CA MET A 339 -11.15 14.86 -18.11
C MET A 339 -11.62 14.88 -16.66
N THR A 340 -12.12 13.75 -16.15
CA THR A 340 -12.44 13.58 -14.73
C THR A 340 -11.22 13.92 -13.88
N VAL A 341 -11.35 14.95 -13.05
CA VAL A 341 -10.27 15.41 -12.16
C VAL A 341 -10.08 14.40 -11.04
N ILE A 342 -8.89 13.82 -10.97
CA ILE A 342 -8.46 12.96 -9.86
C ILE A 342 -7.71 13.82 -8.86
N ILE A 343 -8.28 13.97 -7.67
CA ILE A 343 -7.66 14.71 -6.57
C ILE A 343 -6.59 13.80 -5.93
N PRO A 344 -5.33 14.27 -5.80
CA PRO A 344 -4.25 13.48 -5.22
C PRO A 344 -4.58 12.97 -3.81
N GLY A 345 -4.82 11.66 -3.69
CA GLY A 345 -5.03 10.99 -2.41
C GLY A 345 -3.72 10.95 -1.63
N VAL A 346 -3.67 11.55 -0.45
CA VAL A 346 -2.39 11.70 0.26
C VAL A 346 -1.89 10.38 0.81
N VAL A 347 -2.81 9.50 1.23
CA VAL A 347 -2.51 8.13 1.68
C VAL A 347 -1.80 7.31 0.59
N PRO A 348 -2.35 7.13 -0.63
CA PRO A 348 -1.66 6.38 -1.68
C PRO A 348 -0.36 7.06 -2.14
N HIS A 349 -0.32 8.39 -2.24
CA HIS A 349 0.93 9.09 -2.53
C HIS A 349 1.99 8.88 -1.45
N PHE A 350 1.59 8.76 -0.18
CA PHE A 350 2.52 8.41 0.89
C PHE A 350 2.96 6.96 0.78
N PHE A 351 2.07 5.98 0.92
CA PHE A 351 2.47 4.57 1.00
C PHE A 351 3.08 4.05 -0.30
N VAL A 352 2.38 4.26 -1.42
CA VAL A 352 2.84 3.80 -2.73
C VAL A 352 3.99 4.66 -3.24
N GLY A 353 3.90 5.99 -3.11
CA GLY A 353 4.96 6.89 -3.53
C GLY A 353 6.25 6.71 -2.73
N ALA A 354 6.16 6.46 -1.42
CA ALA A 354 7.32 6.10 -0.60
C ALA A 354 7.96 4.79 -1.05
N ALA A 355 7.17 3.73 -1.20
CA ALA A 355 7.70 2.44 -1.68
C ALA A 355 8.31 2.58 -3.08
N ALA A 356 7.67 3.33 -3.99
CA ALA A 356 8.23 3.66 -5.29
C ALA A 356 9.56 4.42 -5.15
N GLY A 357 9.66 5.38 -4.23
CA GLY A 357 10.91 6.08 -3.91
C GLY A 357 12.02 5.11 -3.49
N VAL A 358 11.73 4.13 -2.64
CA VAL A 358 12.67 3.09 -2.20
C VAL A 358 13.15 2.22 -3.39
N PHE A 359 12.24 1.77 -4.25
CA PHE A 359 12.58 1.00 -5.45
C PHE A 359 13.43 1.82 -6.45
N GLY A 360 13.09 3.10 -6.62
CA GLY A 360 13.84 4.05 -7.43
C GLY A 360 15.24 4.31 -6.86
N ASN A 361 15.36 4.44 -5.53
CA ASN A 361 16.64 4.63 -4.86
C ASN A 361 17.55 3.41 -5.02
N ALA A 362 17.04 2.20 -4.80
CA ALA A 362 17.80 0.96 -4.93
C ALA A 362 18.33 0.72 -6.36
N THR A 363 17.68 1.31 -7.37
CA THR A 363 18.06 1.14 -8.77
C THR A 363 18.83 2.31 -9.37
N GLY A 364 18.67 3.52 -8.82
CA GLY A 364 19.16 4.75 -9.43
C GLY A 364 19.47 5.89 -8.45
N GLY A 365 19.62 5.61 -7.15
CA GLY A 365 19.92 6.59 -6.11
C GLY A 365 18.86 7.70 -6.00
N ARG A 366 19.25 8.89 -5.52
CA ARG A 366 18.38 10.07 -5.36
C ARG A 366 17.60 10.41 -6.62
N ARG A 367 18.27 10.35 -7.79
CA ARG A 367 17.62 10.64 -9.08
C ARG A 367 16.56 9.60 -9.40
N GLY A 368 16.85 8.32 -9.16
CA GLY A 368 15.88 7.25 -9.31
C GLY A 368 14.69 7.36 -8.36
N ALA A 369 14.94 7.73 -7.09
CA ALA A 369 13.87 7.96 -6.11
C ALA A 369 12.91 9.07 -6.56
N ILE A 370 13.45 10.21 -7.01
CA ILE A 370 12.66 11.35 -7.48
C ILE A 370 11.91 11.01 -8.76
N LEU A 371 12.62 10.64 -9.83
CA LEU A 371 12.03 10.43 -11.16
C LEU A 371 11.09 9.23 -11.18
N GLY A 372 11.46 8.15 -10.47
CA GLY A 372 10.65 6.94 -10.37
C GLY A 372 9.35 7.17 -9.59
N ALA A 373 9.42 7.83 -8.44
CA ALA A 373 8.22 8.17 -7.67
C ALA A 373 7.37 9.25 -8.37
N PHE A 374 7.98 10.16 -9.15
CA PHE A 374 7.25 11.12 -9.97
C PHE A 374 6.44 10.41 -11.06
N ALA A 375 7.06 9.50 -11.81
CA ALA A 375 6.39 8.70 -12.82
C ALA A 375 5.26 7.85 -12.21
N GLN A 376 5.51 7.29 -11.03
CA GLN A 376 4.49 6.58 -10.25
C GLN A 376 3.32 7.49 -9.86
N GLY A 377 3.59 8.71 -9.37
CA GLY A 377 2.55 9.67 -9.00
C GLY A 377 1.64 10.00 -10.16
N LEU A 378 2.20 10.24 -11.36
CA LEU A 378 1.41 10.40 -12.58
C LEU A 378 0.58 9.13 -12.89
N LEU A 379 1.18 7.94 -12.79
CA LEU A 379 0.49 6.69 -13.06
C LEU A 379 -0.78 6.55 -12.21
N ILE A 380 -0.69 6.77 -10.90
CA ILE A 380 -1.85 6.66 -10.00
C ILE A 380 -2.84 7.84 -10.10
N THR A 381 -2.48 8.91 -10.81
CA THR A 381 -3.40 10.00 -11.13
C THR A 381 -4.18 9.74 -12.42
N PHE A 382 -3.54 9.24 -13.47
CA PHE A 382 -4.22 9.02 -14.76
C PHE A 382 -4.99 7.70 -14.81
N LEU A 383 -4.47 6.64 -14.19
CA LEU A 383 -5.07 5.31 -14.31
C LEU A 383 -6.51 5.23 -13.78
N PRO A 384 -6.88 5.88 -12.65
CA PRO A 384 -8.25 5.86 -12.17
C PRO A 384 -9.27 6.46 -13.14
N VAL A 385 -8.88 7.41 -14.00
CA VAL A 385 -9.77 7.99 -15.02
C VAL A 385 -10.31 6.92 -15.96
N PHE A 386 -9.47 5.94 -16.30
CA PHE A 386 -9.84 4.82 -17.17
C PHE A 386 -10.53 3.68 -16.42
N LEU A 387 -10.32 3.58 -15.10
CA LEU A 387 -10.99 2.59 -14.24
C LEU A 387 -12.44 2.97 -13.95
N LEU A 388 -12.73 4.25 -13.70
CA LEU A 388 -14.07 4.71 -13.29
C LEU A 388 -15.21 4.19 -14.19
N PRO A 389 -15.11 4.22 -15.53
CA PRO A 389 -16.16 3.73 -16.40
C PRO A 389 -16.48 2.24 -16.25
N VAL A 390 -15.57 1.42 -15.74
CA VAL A 390 -15.78 -0.04 -15.57
C VAL A 390 -16.38 -0.42 -14.22
N LEU A 391 -16.50 0.51 -13.28
CA LEU A 391 -17.03 0.26 -11.93
C LEU A 391 -18.56 0.37 -11.81
N GLY A 392 -19.27 0.66 -12.91
CA GLY A 392 -20.72 0.86 -12.90
C GLY A 392 -21.15 2.01 -11.97
N ASP A 393 -22.30 1.87 -11.31
CA ASP A 393 -22.87 2.92 -10.44
C ASP A 393 -21.98 3.24 -9.22
N ILE A 394 -21.12 2.31 -8.81
CA ILE A 394 -20.17 2.52 -7.71
C ILE A 394 -19.09 3.55 -8.11
N GLY A 395 -18.79 3.68 -9.41
CA GLY A 395 -17.90 4.70 -9.94
C GLY A 395 -18.43 6.14 -9.82
N ILE A 396 -19.69 6.33 -9.41
CA ILE A 396 -20.32 7.65 -9.24
C ILE A 396 -20.03 8.23 -7.83
N ALA A 397 -19.43 7.45 -6.93
CA ALA A 397 -19.28 7.81 -5.52
C ALA A 397 -18.24 8.92 -5.18
N ASN A 398 -17.81 9.73 -6.16
CA ASN A 398 -16.69 10.69 -6.00
C ASN A 398 -15.42 10.09 -5.37
N THR A 399 -15.27 8.77 -5.41
CA THR A 399 -14.11 8.01 -4.92
C THR A 399 -13.87 6.79 -5.79
N THR A 400 -12.67 6.23 -5.73
CA THR A 400 -12.22 5.11 -6.57
C THR A 400 -11.00 4.41 -5.95
N PHE A 401 -10.55 3.33 -6.57
CA PHE A 401 -9.33 2.63 -6.17
C PHE A 401 -8.09 3.45 -6.51
N SER A 402 -7.12 3.50 -5.60
CA SER A 402 -5.96 4.41 -5.69
C SER A 402 -4.71 3.80 -6.29
N ASP A 403 -4.59 2.48 -6.28
CA ASP A 403 -3.32 1.81 -6.58
C ASP A 403 -3.27 1.33 -8.04
N ALA A 404 -2.05 1.29 -8.58
CA ALA A 404 -1.85 1.06 -10.00
C ALA A 404 -2.36 -0.33 -10.45
N ASP A 405 -2.25 -1.37 -9.61
CA ASP A 405 -2.67 -2.69 -10.04
C ASP A 405 -4.20 -2.84 -10.01
N PHE A 406 -4.89 -2.11 -9.12
CA PHE A 406 -6.36 -2.02 -9.18
C PHE A 406 -6.79 -1.39 -10.50
N GLY A 407 -6.19 -0.26 -10.88
CA GLY A 407 -6.46 0.36 -12.17
C GLY A 407 -6.15 -0.56 -13.34
N ALA A 408 -4.94 -1.12 -13.42
CA ALA A 408 -4.52 -1.92 -14.57
C ALA A 408 -5.32 -3.22 -14.71
N LEU A 409 -5.49 -3.97 -13.62
CA LEU A 409 -6.24 -5.22 -13.65
C LEU A 409 -7.74 -4.95 -13.84
N GLY A 410 -8.27 -3.92 -13.19
CA GLY A 410 -9.68 -3.55 -13.31
C GLY A 410 -10.04 -3.10 -14.72
N ILE A 411 -9.23 -2.25 -15.35
CA ILE A 411 -9.42 -1.83 -16.75
C ILE A 411 -9.37 -3.03 -17.68
N LEU A 412 -8.32 -3.87 -17.55
CA LEU A 412 -8.17 -5.05 -18.40
C LEU A 412 -9.36 -6.01 -18.24
N LEU A 413 -9.76 -6.31 -17.01
CA LEU A 413 -10.89 -7.17 -16.74
C LEU A 413 -12.17 -6.57 -17.33
N GLY A 414 -12.42 -5.29 -17.10
CA GLY A 414 -13.58 -4.58 -17.62
C GLY A 414 -13.68 -4.57 -19.15
N ILE A 415 -12.55 -4.55 -19.86
CA ILE A 415 -12.51 -4.70 -21.33
C ILE A 415 -12.83 -6.14 -21.76
N ILE A 416 -12.38 -7.14 -21.01
CA ILE A 416 -12.56 -8.55 -21.37
C ILE A 416 -14.02 -9.02 -21.18
N VAL A 417 -14.71 -8.50 -20.17
CA VAL A 417 -16.05 -8.98 -19.78
C VAL A 417 -17.21 -8.17 -20.37
N ARG A 418 -16.91 -7.06 -21.04
CA ARG A 418 -17.86 -6.27 -21.83
C ARG A 418 -17.84 -6.73 -23.28
#